data_AF-A0A4U8Z3S0-F1
#
_entry.id   AF-A0A4U8Z3S0-F1
#
_cell.length_a   1.000
_cell.length_b   1.000
_cell.length_c   1.000
_cell.angle_alpha   90.00
_cell.angle_beta   90.00
_cell.angle_gamma   90.00
#
_symmetry.space_group_name_H-M   'P 1'
#
loop_
_entity.id
_entity.type
_entity.pdbx_description
1 polymer ?
#
loop_
_entity_poly.entity_id
_entity_poly.type
_entity_poly.pdbx_seq_one_letter_code
_entity_poly.pdbx_strand_id
1 'polypeptide(L)'
;MGPDANRRPDRSGAKIYLIGGGIASLAAAAFLIRDGHVPGRNITILEELDRLGGSLDGAGSAEHGYVARGGRMLESKYRCTYDLFSSIPTIDKSRTVTQEIFQWNEVIRTGSKSRLVRAGRKLDSPEFGLSERHILTLERLAVEPEALLGRSSIKDQFDVSFFETNFWFMWCTTFAFQPWHSAVEFKRYLVRFAHMIDGFNQLKGNHAHGL
;
A
#
# COMPACT_ATOMS: atom_id res chain seq x y z
N MET A 1 -42.54 14.47 21.72
CA MET A 1 -41.69 13.31 21.39
C MET A 1 -40.92 13.64 20.13
N GLY A 2 -39.66 14.06 20.25
CA GLY A 2 -38.79 14.26 19.10
C GLY A 2 -38.37 12.90 18.53
N PRO A 3 -38.06 12.80 17.23
CA PRO A 3 -37.51 11.57 16.67
C PRO A 3 -36.21 11.25 17.40
N ASP A 4 -36.14 10.03 17.92
CA ASP A 4 -35.02 9.50 18.69
C ASP A 4 -33.78 9.42 17.78
N ALA A 5 -32.93 10.44 17.83
CA ALA A 5 -31.74 10.60 16.99
C ALA A 5 -30.67 9.51 17.21
N ASN A 6 -30.94 8.55 18.10
CA ASN A 6 -30.06 7.45 18.46
C ASN A 6 -30.54 6.07 17.96
N ARG A 7 -31.64 6.02 17.20
CA ARG A 7 -32.13 4.74 16.65
C ARG A 7 -31.27 4.31 15.47
N ARG A 8 -30.35 3.37 15.72
CA ARG A 8 -29.56 2.73 14.65
C ARG A 8 -30.51 2.11 13.61
N PRO A 9 -30.27 2.31 12.30
CA PRO A 9 -31.12 1.73 11.26
C PRO A 9 -31.07 0.20 11.36
N ASP A 10 -32.25 -0.44 11.36
CA ASP A 10 -32.35 -1.90 11.31
C ASP A 10 -31.89 -2.40 9.93
N ARG A 11 -30.82 -3.19 9.92
CA ARG A 11 -30.23 -3.78 8.70
C ARG A 11 -30.42 -5.29 8.63
N SER A 12 -31.28 -5.87 9.47
CA SER A 12 -31.57 -7.30 9.51
C SER A 12 -32.10 -7.86 8.18
N GLY A 13 -32.81 -7.03 7.40
CA GLY A 13 -33.35 -7.37 6.08
C GLY A 13 -32.45 -7.02 4.89
N ALA A 14 -31.35 -6.28 5.08
CA ALA A 14 -30.48 -5.89 3.97
C ALA A 14 -29.75 -7.12 3.39
N LYS A 15 -29.59 -7.19 2.06
CA LYS A 15 -28.76 -8.18 1.37
C LYS A 15 -27.63 -7.46 0.64
N ILE A 16 -26.40 -7.93 0.82
CA ILE A 16 -25.20 -7.30 0.30
C ILE A 16 -24.43 -8.31 -0.54
N TYR A 17 -24.09 -7.91 -1.76
CA TYR A 17 -23.29 -8.69 -2.69
C TYR A 17 -21.99 -7.96 -2.97
N LEU A 18 -20.86 -8.64 -2.79
CA LEU A 18 -19.53 -8.11 -3.02
C LEU A 18 -18.88 -8.91 -4.15
N ILE A 19 -18.48 -8.24 -5.23
CA ILE A 19 -17.91 -8.89 -6.41
C ILE A 19 -16.38 -8.97 -6.27
N GLY A 20 -15.85 -10.18 -6.38
CA GLY A 20 -14.44 -10.53 -6.16
C GLY A 20 -14.14 -10.85 -4.69
N GLY A 21 -13.34 -11.88 -4.44
CA GLY A 21 -12.91 -12.37 -3.13
C GLY A 21 -11.57 -11.81 -2.66
N GLY A 22 -11.13 -10.68 -3.21
CA GLY A 22 -9.91 -9.98 -2.81
C GLY A 22 -10.06 -9.16 -1.53
N ILE A 23 -8.96 -8.54 -1.09
CA ILE A 23 -8.89 -7.77 0.16
C ILE A 23 -9.94 -6.65 0.27
N ALA A 24 -10.32 -6.03 -0.85
CA ALA A 24 -11.33 -4.97 -0.86
C ALA A 24 -12.70 -5.48 -0.36
N SER A 25 -13.18 -6.59 -0.93
CA SER A 25 -14.45 -7.21 -0.52
C SER A 25 -14.38 -7.81 0.88
N LEU A 26 -13.25 -8.43 1.23
CA LEU A 26 -13.06 -8.98 2.58
C LEU A 26 -13.06 -7.88 3.64
N ALA A 27 -12.38 -6.76 3.39
CA ALA A 27 -12.40 -5.59 4.26
C ALA A 27 -13.82 -4.98 4.35
N ALA A 28 -14.50 -4.83 3.22
CA ALA A 28 -15.87 -4.32 3.19
C ALA A 28 -16.82 -5.19 4.03
N ALA A 29 -16.74 -6.52 3.88
CA ALA A 29 -17.52 -7.46 4.68
C ALA A 29 -17.22 -7.31 6.18
N ALA A 30 -15.94 -7.20 6.55
CA ALA A 30 -15.54 -7.01 7.95
C ALA A 30 -16.11 -5.72 8.55
N PHE A 31 -16.00 -4.58 7.85
CA PHE A 31 -16.57 -3.31 8.31
C PHE A 31 -18.10 -3.32 8.34
N LEU A 32 -18.76 -3.98 7.37
CA LEU A 32 -20.22 -4.14 7.37
C LEU A 32 -20.72 -4.93 8.59
N ILE A 33 -19.98 -5.95 9.00
CA ILE A 33 -20.30 -6.73 10.21
C ILE A 33 -20.00 -5.91 11.46
N ARG A 34 -18.77 -5.39 11.57
CA ARG A 34 -18.23 -4.73 12.77
C ARG A 34 -18.92 -3.40 13.06
N ASP A 35 -18.98 -2.52 12.06
CA ASP A 35 -19.41 -1.13 12.20
C ASP A 35 -20.82 -0.93 11.63
N GLY A 36 -21.14 -1.66 10.55
CA GLY A 36 -22.46 -1.63 9.92
C GLY A 36 -23.51 -2.50 10.62
N HIS A 37 -23.11 -3.37 11.55
CA HIS A 37 -23.98 -4.34 12.24
C HIS A 37 -24.85 -5.19 11.30
N VAL A 38 -24.35 -5.47 10.10
CA VAL A 38 -25.02 -6.35 9.14
C VAL A 38 -24.76 -7.81 9.55
N PRO A 39 -25.81 -8.65 9.70
CA PRO A 39 -25.61 -10.07 9.94
C PRO A 39 -24.77 -10.72 8.84
N GLY A 40 -23.72 -11.48 9.16
CA GLY A 40 -22.85 -12.10 8.16
C GLY A 40 -23.59 -12.95 7.12
N ARG A 41 -24.68 -13.62 7.53
CA ARG A 41 -25.58 -14.39 6.63
C ARG A 41 -26.25 -13.57 5.51
N ASN A 42 -26.19 -12.24 5.60
CA ASN A 42 -26.73 -11.31 4.61
C ASN A 42 -25.67 -10.79 3.64
N ILE A 43 -24.40 -11.16 3.83
CA ILE A 43 -23.29 -10.75 2.98
C ILE A 43 -22.87 -11.95 2.15
N THR A 44 -22.87 -11.79 0.83
CA THR A 44 -22.43 -12.80 -0.12
C THR A 44 -21.25 -12.24 -0.92
N ILE A 45 -20.12 -12.95 -0.89
CA ILE A 45 -18.95 -12.65 -1.71
C ILE A 45 -18.99 -13.57 -2.92
N LEU A 46 -18.96 -12.98 -4.12
CA LEU A 46 -18.97 -13.69 -5.39
C LEU A 46 -17.54 -13.71 -5.94
N GLU A 47 -16.87 -14.84 -5.80
CA GLU A 47 -15.50 -15.07 -6.30
C GLU A 47 -15.56 -16.09 -7.46
N GLU A 48 -14.79 -15.82 -8.50
CA GLU A 48 -14.69 -16.67 -9.69
C GLU A 48 -13.76 -17.85 -9.45
N LEU A 49 -12.69 -17.63 -8.67
CA LEU A 49 -11.73 -18.66 -8.30
C LEU A 49 -12.28 -19.61 -7.22
N ASP A 50 -11.62 -20.76 -7.09
CA ASP A 50 -11.87 -21.73 -6.03
C ASP A 50 -11.35 -21.28 -4.64
N ARG A 51 -10.81 -20.06 -4.56
CA ARG A 51 -10.18 -19.53 -3.35
C ARG A 51 -10.32 -18.01 -3.24
N LEU A 52 -10.31 -17.54 -2.00
CA LEU A 52 -10.29 -16.12 -1.66
C LEU A 52 -8.85 -15.57 -1.65
N GLY A 53 -8.73 -14.24 -1.63
CA GLY A 53 -7.48 -13.50 -1.49
C GLY A 53 -7.13 -12.63 -2.69
N GLY A 54 -7.61 -13.00 -3.89
CA GLY A 54 -7.32 -12.29 -5.13
C GLY A 54 -5.82 -12.11 -5.32
N SER A 55 -5.36 -10.86 -5.39
CA SER A 55 -3.93 -10.56 -5.51
C SER A 55 -3.09 -10.97 -4.29
N LEU A 56 -3.67 -11.14 -3.09
CA LEU A 56 -2.95 -11.48 -1.86
C LEU A 56 -2.67 -12.98 -1.67
N ASP A 57 -2.71 -13.76 -2.73
CA ASP A 57 -2.51 -15.20 -2.65
C ASP A 57 -1.04 -15.63 -2.57
N GLY A 58 -0.83 -16.79 -1.96
CA GLY A 58 0.38 -17.61 -2.06
C GLY A 58 -0.06 -19.03 -2.41
N ALA A 59 0.65 -19.67 -3.33
CA ALA A 59 0.28 -20.97 -3.85
C ALA A 59 1.50 -21.89 -3.99
N GLY A 60 1.23 -23.15 -4.34
CA GLY A 60 2.26 -24.13 -4.64
C GLY A 60 2.58 -25.04 -3.46
N SER A 61 3.61 -25.86 -3.63
CA SER A 61 4.00 -26.91 -2.69
C SER A 61 5.50 -27.18 -2.78
N ALA A 62 6.05 -27.93 -1.83
CA ALA A 62 7.45 -28.33 -1.87
C ALA A 62 7.82 -29.15 -3.11
N GLU A 63 6.87 -29.90 -3.68
CA GLU A 63 7.07 -30.73 -4.87
C GLU A 63 7.01 -29.91 -6.17
N HIS A 64 6.05 -28.97 -6.27
CA HIS A 64 5.77 -28.23 -7.51
C HIS A 64 6.34 -26.80 -7.52
N GLY A 65 6.99 -26.39 -6.41
CA GLY A 65 7.48 -25.04 -6.19
C GLY A 65 6.44 -24.11 -5.56
N TYR A 66 6.92 -23.07 -4.89
CA TYR A 66 6.09 -22.02 -4.28
C TYR A 66 5.96 -20.81 -5.20
N VAL A 67 4.77 -20.20 -5.22
CA VAL A 67 4.46 -19.03 -6.04
C VAL A 67 3.87 -17.94 -5.15
N ALA A 68 4.44 -16.73 -5.25
CA ALA A 68 3.88 -15.51 -4.69
C ALA A 68 3.58 -14.54 -5.85
N ARG A 69 2.32 -14.13 -6.02
CA ARG A 69 1.93 -13.20 -7.11
C ARG A 69 2.45 -11.78 -6.94
N GLY A 70 3.04 -11.47 -5.78
CA GLY A 70 3.73 -10.20 -5.54
C GLY A 70 4.04 -9.99 -4.07
N GLY A 71 5.06 -9.16 -3.80
CA GLY A 71 5.31 -8.66 -2.46
C GLY A 71 4.28 -7.61 -2.06
N ARG A 72 4.05 -7.45 -0.75
CA ARG A 72 3.28 -6.35 -0.18
C ARG A 72 4.15 -5.68 0.86
N MET A 73 4.32 -4.38 0.71
CA MET A 73 4.98 -3.55 1.70
C MET A 73 3.89 -2.82 2.48
N LEU A 74 3.90 -2.98 3.79
CA LEU A 74 3.07 -2.22 4.71
C LEU A 74 3.97 -1.24 5.45
N GLU A 75 3.44 -0.05 5.72
CA GLU A 75 4.13 0.96 6.51
C GLU A 75 3.19 1.48 7.61
N SER A 76 3.77 2.07 8.65
CA SER A 76 3.10 2.44 9.91
C SER A 76 1.84 3.34 9.77
N LYS A 77 1.75 4.15 8.73
CA LYS A 77 0.66 5.08 8.45
C LYS A 77 -0.47 4.47 7.63
N TYR A 78 -0.50 3.15 7.39
CA TYR A 78 -1.65 2.44 6.80
C TYR A 78 -2.79 2.31 7.81
N ARG A 79 -3.31 3.44 8.28
CA ARG A 79 -4.27 3.54 9.41
C ARG A 79 -5.51 2.69 9.20
N CYS A 80 -6.13 2.74 8.01
CA CYS A 80 -7.32 1.93 7.73
C CYS A 80 -7.02 0.43 7.73
N THR A 81 -5.84 0.02 7.25
CA THR A 81 -5.41 -1.38 7.26
C THR A 81 -5.20 -1.87 8.68
N TYR A 82 -4.51 -1.10 9.52
CA TYR A 82 -4.28 -1.51 10.91
C TYR A 82 -5.54 -1.40 11.77
N ASP A 83 -6.45 -0.48 11.47
CA ASP A 83 -7.78 -0.45 12.08
C ASP A 83 -8.55 -1.73 11.76
N LEU A 84 -8.61 -2.15 10.49
CA LEU A 84 -9.20 -3.42 10.08
C LEU A 84 -8.55 -4.59 10.85
N PHE A 85 -7.23 -4.73 10.75
CA PHE A 85 -6.48 -5.86 11.32
C PHE A 85 -6.45 -5.87 12.85
N SER A 86 -6.75 -4.75 13.52
CA SER A 86 -6.88 -4.71 14.98
C SER A 86 -8.12 -5.47 15.48
N SER A 87 -9.08 -5.72 14.59
CA SER A 87 -10.28 -6.51 14.90
C SER A 87 -10.19 -7.96 14.41
N ILE A 88 -9.14 -8.32 13.68
CA ILE A 88 -8.96 -9.67 13.12
C ILE A 88 -7.98 -10.45 14.01
N PRO A 89 -8.40 -11.59 14.60
CA PRO A 89 -7.49 -12.43 15.36
C PRO A 89 -6.50 -13.16 14.45
N THR A 90 -5.33 -13.48 14.98
CA THR A 90 -4.38 -14.40 14.35
C THR A 90 -4.98 -15.81 14.22
N ILE A 91 -4.35 -16.67 13.40
CA ILE A 91 -4.83 -18.04 13.17
C ILE A 91 -4.90 -18.85 14.48
N ASP A 92 -3.90 -18.70 15.33
CA ASP A 92 -3.84 -19.30 16.68
C ASP A 92 -4.72 -18.57 17.71
N LYS A 93 -5.32 -17.43 17.32
CA LYS A 93 -6.15 -16.54 18.14
C LYS A 93 -5.48 -15.98 19.38
N SER A 94 -4.14 -15.97 19.43
CA SER A 94 -3.39 -15.48 20.59
C SER A 94 -3.34 -13.95 20.68
N ARG A 95 -3.55 -13.25 19.55
CA ARG A 95 -3.46 -11.78 19.43
C ARG A 95 -4.22 -11.29 18.19
N THR A 96 -4.18 -9.99 17.94
CA THR A 96 -4.69 -9.43 16.67
C THR A 96 -3.60 -9.41 15.60
N VAL A 97 -4.00 -9.43 14.32
CA VAL A 97 -3.06 -9.35 13.20
C VAL A 97 -2.22 -8.06 13.27
N THR A 98 -2.81 -6.94 13.69
CA THR A 98 -2.06 -5.69 13.91
C THR A 98 -0.97 -5.84 14.98
N GLN A 99 -1.28 -6.48 16.11
CA GLN A 99 -0.29 -6.72 17.18
C GLN A 99 0.85 -7.62 16.70
N GLU A 100 0.54 -8.66 15.94
CA GLU A 100 1.55 -9.55 15.36
C GLU A 100 2.51 -8.80 14.42
N ILE A 101 1.96 -8.01 13.49
CA ILE A 101 2.76 -7.25 12.51
C ILE A 101 3.71 -6.26 13.22
N PHE A 102 3.22 -5.51 14.22
CA PHE A 102 4.06 -4.54 14.91
C PHE A 102 5.16 -5.20 15.74
N GLN A 103 4.84 -6.27 16.48
CA GLN A 103 5.85 -7.01 17.24
C GLN A 103 6.92 -7.61 16.32
N TRP A 104 6.52 -8.16 15.17
CA TRP A 104 7.46 -8.70 14.20
C TRP A 104 8.39 -7.61 13.63
N ASN A 105 7.85 -6.43 13.32
CA ASN A 105 8.63 -5.32 12.78
C ASN A 105 9.60 -4.69 13.81
N GLU A 106 9.35 -4.84 15.11
CA GLU A 106 10.31 -4.46 16.15
C GLU A 106 11.51 -5.40 16.19
N VAL A 107 11.28 -6.70 15.98
CA VAL A 107 12.31 -7.75 15.97
C VAL A 107 13.10 -7.73 14.67
N ILE A 108 12.41 -7.68 13.52
CA ILE A 108 13.01 -7.71 12.19
C ILE A 108 12.96 -6.32 11.58
N ARG A 109 14.04 -5.56 11.77
CA ARG A 109 14.20 -4.25 11.15
C ARG A 109 14.61 -4.41 9.69
N THR A 110 13.75 -3.95 8.78
CA THR A 110 14.03 -3.94 7.35
C THR A 110 15.02 -2.84 6.99
N GLY A 111 16.06 -3.19 6.24
CA GLY A 111 16.99 -2.26 5.63
C GLY A 111 17.79 -2.96 4.53
N SER A 112 17.85 -2.35 3.35
CA SER A 112 18.60 -2.89 2.22
C SER A 112 20.08 -2.52 2.31
N LYS A 113 20.94 -3.53 2.21
CA LYS A 113 22.40 -3.36 2.12
C LYS A 113 22.90 -3.22 0.67
N SER A 114 22.03 -3.39 -0.31
CA SER A 114 22.39 -3.40 -1.74
C SER A 114 21.17 -3.07 -2.60
N ARG A 115 20.63 -1.85 -2.43
CA ARG A 115 19.39 -1.43 -3.10
C ARG A 115 19.54 -1.34 -4.63
N LEU A 116 20.71 -0.93 -5.10
CA LEU A 116 21.08 -0.85 -6.51
C LEU A 116 22.36 -1.65 -6.76
N VAL A 117 22.38 -2.39 -7.87
CA VAL A 117 23.55 -3.14 -8.35
C VAL A 117 23.76 -2.79 -9.81
N ARG A 118 25.01 -2.48 -10.19
CA ARG A 118 25.39 -2.15 -11.57
C ARG A 118 26.60 -2.97 -11.96
N ALA A 119 26.50 -3.70 -13.08
CA ALA A 119 27.57 -4.57 -13.58
C ALA A 119 28.14 -5.52 -12.49
N GLY A 120 27.26 -6.15 -11.71
CA GLY A 120 27.64 -7.08 -10.63
C GLY A 120 28.23 -6.43 -9.38
N ARG A 121 28.28 -5.09 -9.28
CA ARG A 121 28.76 -4.37 -8.11
C ARG A 121 27.63 -3.64 -7.40
N LYS A 122 27.53 -3.83 -6.08
CA LYS A 122 26.60 -3.06 -5.24
C LYS A 122 26.99 -1.59 -5.24
N LEU A 123 26.00 -0.71 -5.21
CA LEU A 123 26.18 0.71 -4.92
C LEU A 123 25.82 0.93 -3.46
N ASP A 124 26.81 1.28 -2.64
CA ASP A 124 26.62 1.56 -1.23
C ASP A 124 26.07 2.99 -1.05
N SER A 125 24.85 3.11 -0.53
CA SER A 125 24.17 4.39 -0.28
C SER A 125 24.24 5.38 -1.46
N PRO A 126 23.72 5.01 -2.64
CA PRO A 126 23.81 5.85 -3.82
C PRO A 126 23.12 7.20 -3.58
N GLU A 127 23.79 8.30 -3.94
CA GLU A 127 23.16 9.61 -4.00
C GLU A 127 21.99 9.59 -4.99
N PHE A 128 20.98 10.42 -4.74
CA PHE A 128 19.79 10.48 -5.59
C PHE A 128 20.10 10.89 -7.04
N GLY A 129 21.11 11.73 -7.25
CA GLY A 129 21.50 12.20 -8.58
C GLY A 129 20.48 13.17 -9.20
N LEU A 130 19.69 13.86 -8.38
CA LEU A 130 18.73 14.88 -8.82
C LEU A 130 19.46 16.20 -9.11
N SER A 131 19.18 16.81 -10.26
CA SER A 131 19.56 18.19 -10.54
C SER A 131 18.61 19.18 -9.86
N GLU A 132 18.99 20.46 -9.78
CA GLU A 132 18.11 21.53 -9.30
C GLU A 132 16.79 21.58 -10.09
N ARG A 133 16.85 21.42 -11.41
CA ARG A 133 15.66 21.36 -12.28
C ARG A 133 14.73 20.20 -11.90
N HIS A 134 15.30 19.04 -11.58
CA HIS A 134 14.51 17.88 -11.15
C HIS A 134 13.83 18.14 -9.80
N ILE A 135 14.56 18.75 -8.85
CA ILE A 135 14.03 19.10 -7.52
C ILE A 135 12.87 20.09 -7.66
N LEU A 136 13.05 21.18 -8.40
CA LEU A 136 11.99 22.17 -8.65
C LEU A 136 10.76 21.54 -9.32
N THR A 137 10.96 20.56 -10.21
CA THR A 137 9.86 19.83 -10.85
C THR A 137 9.13 18.94 -9.84
N LEU A 138 9.85 18.21 -8.98
CA LEU A 138 9.25 17.40 -7.92
C LEU A 138 8.45 18.26 -6.93
N GLU A 139 9.00 19.40 -6.52
CA GLU A 139 8.35 20.36 -5.63
C GLU A 139 7.09 20.95 -6.27
N ARG A 140 7.17 21.38 -7.53
CA ARG A 140 6.01 21.85 -8.30
C ARG A 140 4.92 20.77 -8.32
N LEU A 141 5.26 19.54 -8.69
CA LEU A 141 4.29 18.44 -8.73
C LEU A 141 3.64 18.20 -7.36
N ALA A 142 4.40 18.30 -6.26
CA ALA A 142 3.86 18.11 -4.91
C ALA A 142 2.76 19.12 -4.55
N VAL A 143 2.87 20.38 -5.01
CA VAL A 143 1.90 21.45 -4.68
C VAL A 143 0.84 21.70 -5.76
N GLU A 144 1.11 21.33 -7.01
CA GLU A 144 0.23 21.61 -8.15
C GLU A 144 -1.14 20.91 -8.05
N PRO A 145 -2.29 21.60 -8.22
CA PRO A 145 -3.59 20.93 -8.19
C PRO A 145 -3.68 19.75 -9.17
N GLU A 146 -4.19 18.60 -8.72
CA GLU A 146 -4.27 17.38 -9.54
C GLU A 146 -5.02 17.61 -10.86
N ALA A 147 -6.02 18.49 -10.86
CA ALA A 147 -6.79 18.86 -12.04
C ALA A 147 -5.92 19.46 -13.17
N LEU A 148 -4.84 20.15 -12.84
CA LEU A 148 -3.93 20.75 -13.84
C LEU A 148 -3.00 19.71 -14.49
N LEU A 149 -2.75 18.58 -13.83
CA LEU A 149 -1.97 17.48 -14.39
C LEU A 149 -2.77 16.69 -15.44
N GLY A 150 -4.10 16.72 -15.37
CA GLY A 150 -5.00 16.10 -16.34
C GLY A 150 -4.65 14.64 -16.64
N ARG A 151 -4.46 14.32 -17.93
CA ARG A 151 -4.08 12.98 -18.41
C ARG A 151 -2.58 12.85 -18.70
N SER A 152 -1.76 13.76 -18.19
CA SER A 152 -0.32 13.73 -18.43
C SER A 152 0.35 12.54 -17.75
N SER A 153 1.45 12.11 -18.35
CA SER A 153 2.31 11.06 -17.85
C SER A 153 3.53 11.64 -17.13
N ILE A 154 4.25 10.80 -16.38
CA ILE A 154 5.47 11.22 -15.67
C ILE A 154 6.51 11.79 -16.65
N LYS A 155 6.70 11.16 -17.82
CA LYS A 155 7.61 11.65 -18.87
C LYS A 155 7.21 12.99 -19.50
N ASP A 156 5.97 13.42 -19.34
CA ASP A 156 5.56 14.76 -19.81
C ASP A 156 5.97 15.84 -18.81
N GLN A 157 6.33 15.46 -17.58
CA GLN A 157 6.70 16.39 -16.50
C GLN A 157 8.22 16.57 -16.37
N PHE A 158 9.01 15.59 -16.79
CA PHE A 158 10.46 15.57 -16.60
C PHE A 158 11.21 15.45 -17.93
N ASP A 159 12.41 16.03 -17.99
CA ASP A 159 13.34 15.76 -19.09
C ASP A 159 13.97 14.36 -18.96
N VAL A 160 14.58 13.87 -20.05
CA VAL A 160 15.10 12.48 -20.14
C VAL A 160 16.11 12.15 -19.04
N SER A 161 16.91 13.12 -18.59
CA SER A 161 17.97 12.88 -17.60
C SER A 161 17.42 12.49 -16.23
N PHE A 162 16.17 12.85 -15.91
CA PHE A 162 15.51 12.41 -14.67
C PHE A 162 15.40 10.88 -14.59
N PHE A 163 15.13 10.23 -15.72
CA PHE A 163 14.94 8.78 -15.80
C PHE A 163 16.23 7.97 -15.70
N GLU A 164 17.38 8.66 -15.67
CA GLU A 164 18.70 8.06 -15.47
C GLU A 164 19.20 8.21 -14.03
N THR A 165 18.45 8.93 -13.18
CA THR A 165 18.80 9.19 -11.79
C THR A 165 18.62 7.94 -10.92
N ASN A 166 19.44 7.83 -9.87
CA ASN A 166 19.26 6.78 -8.86
C ASN A 166 17.92 6.97 -8.12
N PHE A 167 17.46 8.21 -7.92
CA PHE A 167 16.12 8.49 -7.39
C PHE A 167 15.05 7.78 -8.20
N TRP A 168 15.02 7.99 -9.52
CA TRP A 168 14.03 7.35 -10.38
C TRP A 168 14.14 5.82 -10.32
N PHE A 169 15.34 5.25 -10.42
CA PHE A 169 15.51 3.80 -10.35
C PHE A 169 15.02 3.20 -9.04
N MET A 170 15.29 3.85 -7.90
CA MET A 170 14.76 3.41 -6.61
C MET A 170 13.24 3.57 -6.56
N TRP A 171 12.70 4.69 -7.05
CA TRP A 171 11.27 4.96 -7.01
C TRP A 171 10.46 4.00 -7.88
N CYS A 172 10.85 3.87 -9.14
CA CYS A 172 10.13 3.07 -10.12
C CYS A 172 10.19 1.58 -9.79
N THR A 173 11.29 1.09 -9.23
CA THR A 173 11.38 -0.33 -8.83
C THR A 173 10.72 -0.63 -7.48
N THR A 174 10.59 0.36 -6.58
CA THR A 174 9.83 0.17 -5.32
C THR A 174 8.33 0.14 -5.59
N PHE A 175 7.83 1.02 -6.45
CA PHE A 175 6.39 1.23 -6.66
C PHE A 175 5.89 0.76 -8.05
N ALA A 176 6.73 0.11 -8.83
CA ALA A 176 6.45 -0.38 -10.19
C ALA A 176 5.96 0.72 -11.17
N PHE A 177 6.43 1.96 -11.01
CA PHE A 177 6.14 3.03 -11.97
C PHE A 177 6.87 2.82 -13.29
N GLN A 178 6.23 3.25 -14.38
CA GLN A 178 6.82 3.39 -15.70
C GLN A 178 6.72 4.85 -16.16
N PRO A 179 7.60 5.36 -17.03
CA PRO A 179 7.58 6.77 -17.43
C PRO A 179 6.24 7.23 -18.04
N TRP A 180 5.49 6.32 -18.68
CA TRP A 180 4.18 6.60 -19.27
C TRP A 180 3.00 6.49 -18.29
N HIS A 181 3.24 6.12 -17.02
CA HIS A 181 2.18 6.11 -16.01
C HIS A 181 1.73 7.53 -15.63
N SER A 182 0.57 7.61 -14.98
CA SER A 182 -0.08 8.85 -14.56
C SER A 182 0.81 9.74 -13.71
N ALA A 183 0.94 11.02 -14.09
CA ALA A 183 1.59 12.04 -13.28
C ALA A 183 0.83 12.32 -11.97
N VAL A 184 -0.50 12.20 -11.98
CA VAL A 184 -1.34 12.36 -10.79
C VAL A 184 -0.99 11.30 -9.74
N GLU A 185 -0.84 10.04 -10.16
CA GLU A 185 -0.51 8.97 -9.22
C GLU A 185 0.91 9.11 -8.69
N PHE A 186 1.86 9.53 -9.54
CA PHE A 186 3.21 9.85 -9.10
C PHE A 186 3.23 10.97 -8.06
N LYS A 187 2.50 12.07 -8.28
CA LYS A 187 2.30 13.15 -7.30
C LYS A 187 1.76 12.60 -5.97
N ARG A 188 0.71 11.78 -6.02
CA ARG A 188 0.12 11.21 -4.80
C ARG A 188 1.15 10.42 -4.00
N TYR A 189 2.01 9.65 -4.65
CA TYR A 189 3.08 8.92 -3.96
C TYR A 189 4.13 9.86 -3.37
N LEU A 190 4.55 10.93 -4.08
CA LEU A 190 5.48 11.93 -3.54
C LEU A 190 4.95 12.53 -2.23
N VAL A 191 3.69 12.95 -2.22
CA VAL A 191 3.05 13.55 -1.04
C VAL A 191 2.82 12.49 0.05
N ARG A 192 2.30 11.31 -0.32
CA ARG A 192 1.95 10.24 0.62
C ARG A 192 3.15 9.67 1.36
N PHE A 193 4.31 9.64 0.70
CA PHE A 193 5.52 9.02 1.20
C PHE A 193 6.67 10.01 1.45
N ALA A 194 6.39 11.32 1.47
CA ALA A 194 7.38 12.37 1.78
C ALA A 194 8.14 12.08 3.08
N HIS A 195 7.41 11.60 4.10
CA HIS A 195 7.96 11.20 5.39
C HIS A 195 8.88 9.96 5.35
N MET A 196 9.16 9.35 4.19
CA MET A 196 10.08 8.21 4.05
C MET A 196 11.31 8.53 3.18
N ILE A 197 11.42 9.76 2.66
CA ILE A 197 12.49 10.16 1.74
C ILE A 197 13.88 9.97 2.37
N ASP A 198 14.04 10.34 3.64
CA ASP A 198 15.31 10.25 4.38
C ASP A 198 15.86 8.81 4.49
N GLY A 199 14.98 7.79 4.43
CA GLY A 199 15.35 6.37 4.47
C GLY A 199 15.31 5.67 3.12
N PHE A 200 14.92 6.37 2.04
CA PHE A 200 14.54 5.75 0.77
C PHE A 200 15.73 5.08 0.06
N ASN A 201 16.92 5.68 0.16
CA ASN A 201 18.16 5.13 -0.40
C ASN A 201 18.55 3.75 0.19
N GLN A 202 18.03 3.41 1.37
CA GLN A 202 18.29 2.15 2.06
C GLN A 202 17.01 1.34 2.31
N LEU A 203 15.84 1.77 1.79
CA LEU A 203 14.52 1.23 2.16
C LEU A 203 14.34 1.07 3.67
N LYS A 204 14.93 1.98 4.45
CA LYS A 204 14.69 2.03 5.89
C LYS A 204 13.29 2.59 6.08
N GLY A 205 12.40 1.82 6.70
CA GLY A 205 11.16 2.38 7.20
C GLY A 205 11.49 3.44 8.23
N ASN A 206 10.94 4.65 8.10
CA ASN A 206 11.08 5.65 9.15
C ASN A 206 10.33 5.14 10.38
N HIS A 207 11.10 4.67 11.35
CA HIS A 207 10.60 4.23 12.64
C HIS A 207 9.85 5.42 13.24
N ALA A 208 8.53 5.29 13.40
CA ALA A 208 7.78 6.17 14.26
C ALA A 208 8.29 5.94 15.69
N HIS A 209 9.27 6.72 16.11
CA HIS A 209 9.39 7.05 17.52
C HIS A 209 8.13 7.86 17.87
N GLY A 210 7.22 7.23 18.62
CA GLY A 210 6.00 7.87 19.14
C GLY A 210 4.70 7.41 18.46
N LEU A 211 4.08 6.39 19.02
CA LEU A 211 2.69 6.50 19.46
C LEU A 211 2.71 7.00 20.91
#